data_AF-A0A098R996-F1
#
_entry.id   AF-A0A098R996-F1
#
_cell.length_a   1.000
_cell.length_b   1.000
_cell.length_c   1.000
_cell.angle_alpha   90.00
_cell.angle_beta   90.00
_cell.angle_gamma   90.00
#
_symmetry.space_group_name_H-M   'P 1'
#
loop_
_entity.id
_entity.type
_entity.pdbx_description
1 polymer ?
#
loop_
_entity_poly.entity_id
_entity_poly.type
_entity_poly.pdbx_seq_one_letter_code
_entity_poly.pdbx_strand_id
1 'polypeptide(L)'
;MNFAPSEWFGFNKRARHDMTFTKTINGETSTKKVYGHFNVWALLFTWFYALFSVRCRTPFFMLKTAVPFLGMVLLNMIAQLFFTDQIVLGIGLLGDIWYGFMFETWFRNQLVANGYQQAA
;
A
#
# COMPACT_ATOMS: atom_id res chain seq x y z
N MET A 1 -2.60 8.59 10.90
CA MET A 1 -2.98 8.01 9.60
C MET A 1 -3.24 9.16 8.64
N ASN A 2 -2.69 9.15 7.43
CA ASN A 2 -2.78 10.26 6.45
C ASN A 2 -3.24 9.71 5.10
N PHE A 3 -4.20 10.36 4.45
CA PHE A 3 -4.78 10.00 3.16
C PHE A 3 -4.65 11.10 2.10
N ALA A 4 -3.70 12.02 2.26
CA ALA A 4 -3.44 13.04 1.27
C ALA A 4 -3.16 12.40 -0.11
N PRO A 5 -3.54 13.05 -1.24
CA PRO A 5 -3.24 12.54 -2.57
C PRO A 5 -1.76 12.22 -2.78
N SER A 6 -0.86 12.95 -2.12
CA SER A 6 0.60 12.69 -2.14
C SER A 6 1.00 11.38 -1.46
N GLU A 7 0.21 10.86 -0.51
CA GLU A 7 0.42 9.52 0.05
C GLU A 7 0.03 8.44 -0.96
N TRP A 8 -0.99 8.70 -1.78
CA TRP A 8 -1.56 7.75 -2.74
C TRP A 8 -0.73 7.70 -4.02
N PHE A 9 -0.30 8.86 -4.52
CA PHE A 9 0.38 9.01 -5.82
C PHE A 9 1.82 9.54 -5.70
N GLY A 10 2.43 9.43 -4.52
CA GLY A 10 3.80 9.89 -4.24
C GLY A 10 4.90 9.01 -4.83
N PHE A 11 4.86 8.69 -6.14
CA PHE A 11 5.83 7.81 -6.81
C PHE A 11 7.29 8.25 -6.66
N ASN A 12 7.55 9.56 -6.58
CA ASN A 12 8.90 10.09 -6.37
C ASN A 12 9.46 9.74 -4.98
N LYS A 13 8.58 9.52 -4.00
CA LYS A 13 8.94 9.15 -2.62
C LYS A 13 8.73 7.66 -2.32
N ARG A 14 8.59 6.83 -3.35
CA ARG A 14 8.35 5.39 -3.21
C ARG A 14 9.47 4.70 -2.43
N ALA A 15 9.17 3.61 -1.74
CA ALA A 15 10.20 2.71 -1.24
C ALA A 15 10.97 2.15 -2.45
N ARG A 16 12.28 2.45 -2.54
CA ARG A 16 13.16 2.04 -3.66
C ARG A 16 14.22 1.02 -3.26
N HIS A 17 14.50 0.91 -1.96
CA HIS A 17 15.47 -0.02 -1.40
C HIS A 17 14.82 -0.76 -0.24
N ASP A 18 15.34 -1.94 0.06
CA ASP A 18 14.88 -2.70 1.21
C ASP A 18 15.26 -1.97 2.50
N MET A 19 14.31 -1.88 3.42
CA MET A 19 14.47 -1.18 4.69
C MET A 19 13.95 -2.07 5.81
N THR A 20 14.67 -2.06 6.93
CA THR A 20 14.24 -2.73 8.16
C THR A 20 13.77 -1.68 9.15
N PHE A 21 12.61 -1.91 9.73
CA PHE A 21 11.99 -1.04 10.73
C PHE A 21 11.85 -1.79 12.04
N THR A 22 12.24 -1.17 13.14
CA THR A 22 12.19 -1.75 14.48
C THR A 22 11.39 -0.88 15.44
N LYS A 23 10.75 -1.52 16.43
CA LYS A 23 10.07 -0.86 17.53
C LYS A 23 10.09 -1.76 18.76
N THR A 24 10.46 -1.21 19.91
CA THR A 24 10.34 -1.92 21.19
C THR A 24 8.89 -1.86 21.68
N ILE A 25 8.30 -3.02 21.93
CA ILE A 25 6.93 -3.18 22.44
C ILE A 25 7.01 -4.15 23.60
N ASN A 26 6.67 -3.71 24.81
CA ASN A 26 6.73 -4.52 26.04
C ASN A 26 8.09 -5.19 26.30
N GLY A 27 9.20 -4.50 25.95
CA GLY A 27 10.56 -5.02 26.12
C GLY A 27 11.06 -5.91 24.97
N GLU A 28 10.18 -6.33 24.04
CA GLU A 28 10.56 -7.10 22.86
C GLU A 28 10.76 -6.18 21.63
N THR A 29 11.74 -6.51 20.78
CA THR A 29 12.00 -5.78 19.54
C THR A 29 11.16 -6.37 18.40
N SER A 30 10.11 -5.65 18.00
CA SER A 30 9.32 -5.97 16.81
C SER A 30 10.04 -5.47 15.56
N THR A 31 10.28 -6.37 14.60
CA THR A 31 10.99 -6.06 13.35
C THR A 31 10.06 -6.24 12.14
N LYS A 32 10.07 -5.26 11.23
CA LYS A 32 9.27 -5.25 10.00
C LYS A 32 10.16 -4.91 8.81
N LYS A 33 10.03 -5.68 7.72
CA LYS A 33 10.76 -5.45 6.47
C LYS A 33 9.86 -4.77 5.45
N VAL A 34 10.33 -3.66 4.90
CA VAL A 34 9.74 -2.97 3.75
C VAL A 34 10.63 -3.29 2.55
N TYR A 35 10.01 -3.71 1.45
CA TYR A 35 10.75 -4.04 0.24
C TYR A 35 10.82 -2.85 -0.72
N GLY A 36 11.95 -2.69 -1.40
CA GLY A 36 12.18 -1.63 -2.39
C GLY A 36 11.60 -1.92 -3.78
N HIS A 37 11.09 -3.14 -3.98
CA HIS A 37 10.62 -3.60 -5.28
C HIS A 37 9.10 -3.53 -5.43
N PHE A 38 8.62 -3.87 -6.62
CA PHE A 38 7.20 -4.01 -6.92
C PHE A 38 6.58 -5.15 -6.10
N ASN A 39 5.40 -4.95 -5.51
CA ASN A 39 4.73 -5.99 -4.74
C ASN A 39 3.67 -6.72 -5.57
N VAL A 40 4.05 -7.88 -6.10
CA VAL A 40 3.18 -8.74 -6.93
C VAL A 40 1.97 -9.25 -6.14
N TRP A 41 2.13 -9.54 -4.85
CA TRP A 41 1.02 -9.98 -4.00
C TRP A 41 -0.01 -8.87 -3.80
N ALA A 42 0.43 -7.62 -3.67
CA ALA A 42 -0.45 -6.47 -3.60
C ALA A 42 -1.14 -6.18 -4.95
N LEU A 43 -0.50 -6.47 -6.09
CA LEU A 43 -1.18 -6.40 -7.39
C LEU A 43 -2.31 -7.44 -7.48
N LEU A 44 -2.03 -8.69 -7.12
CA LEU A 44 -3.00 -9.79 -7.30
C LEU A 44 -4.11 -9.79 -6.26
N PHE A 45 -3.82 -9.35 -5.03
CA PHE A 45 -4.72 -9.48 -3.89
C PHE A 45 -5.02 -8.15 -3.19
N THR A 46 -4.58 -7.02 -3.76
CA THR A 46 -4.88 -5.66 -3.28
C THR A 46 -4.73 -5.52 -1.75
N TRP A 47 -5.78 -5.05 -1.07
CA TRP A 47 -5.78 -4.84 0.37
C TRP A 47 -5.91 -6.16 1.16
N PHE A 48 -6.41 -7.24 0.54
CA PHE A 48 -6.48 -8.56 1.16
C PHE A 48 -5.08 -9.08 1.52
N TYR A 49 -4.07 -8.75 0.71
CA TYR A 49 -2.69 -9.07 1.05
C TYR A 49 -2.27 -8.44 2.39
N ALA A 50 -2.66 -7.19 2.66
CA ALA A 50 -2.39 -6.55 3.95
C ALA A 50 -3.16 -7.20 5.12
N LEU A 51 -4.38 -7.69 4.85
CA LEU A 51 -5.23 -8.37 5.84
C LEU A 51 -4.63 -9.73 6.27
N PHE A 52 -4.20 -10.55 5.30
CA PHE A 52 -3.77 -11.91 5.57
C PHE A 52 -2.27 -12.04 5.88
N SER A 53 -1.44 -11.08 5.44
CA SER A 53 0.00 -11.15 5.69
C SER A 53 0.36 -10.82 7.14
N VAL A 54 1.00 -11.77 7.83
CA VAL A 54 1.53 -11.57 9.19
C VAL A 54 2.54 -10.41 9.24
N ARG A 55 3.32 -10.22 8.17
CA ARG A 55 4.25 -9.09 8.02
C ARG A 55 3.52 -7.75 8.17
N CYS A 56 2.38 -7.63 7.50
CA CYS A 56 1.59 -6.41 7.39
C CYS A 56 0.74 -6.11 8.63
N ARG A 57 0.68 -7.03 9.62
CA ARG A 57 -0.01 -6.80 10.89
C ARG A 57 0.63 -5.65 11.66
N THR A 58 0.07 -4.45 11.48
CA THR A 58 0.38 -3.22 12.18
C THR A 58 -0.89 -2.38 12.25
N PRO A 59 -1.13 -1.63 13.35
CA PRO A 59 -2.36 -0.86 13.51
C PRO A 59 -2.67 0.02 12.29
N PHE A 60 -3.94 -0.04 11.87
CA PHE A 60 -4.53 0.75 10.78
C PHE A 60 -3.99 0.53 9.37
N PHE A 61 -3.03 -0.38 9.14
CA PHE A 61 -2.48 -0.59 7.80
C PHE A 61 -3.48 -1.24 6.82
N MET A 62 -4.32 -2.15 7.31
CA MET A 62 -5.43 -2.68 6.51
C MET A 62 -6.34 -1.55 6.02
N LEU A 63 -6.70 -0.60 6.88
CA LEU A 63 -7.51 0.54 6.47
C LEU A 63 -6.75 1.46 5.49
N LYS A 64 -5.44 1.68 5.72
CA LYS A 64 -4.60 2.47 4.82
C LYS A 64 -4.52 1.90 3.40
N THR A 65 -4.67 0.59 3.25
CA THR A 65 -4.63 -0.12 1.96
C THR A 65 -6.03 -0.29 1.35
N ALA A 66 -7.07 -0.45 2.17
CA ALA A 66 -8.45 -0.55 1.71
C ALA A 66 -9.01 0.76 1.12
N VAL A 67 -8.69 1.92 1.70
CA VAL A 67 -9.23 3.20 1.20
C VAL A 67 -8.78 3.51 -0.24
N PRO A 68 -7.49 3.40 -0.61
CA PRO A 68 -7.05 3.51 -2.01
C PRO A 68 -7.78 2.55 -2.96
N PHE A 69 -8.03 1.31 -2.52
CA PHE A 69 -8.76 0.31 -3.31
C PHE A 69 -10.22 0.73 -3.55
N LEU A 70 -10.93 1.19 -2.52
CA LEU A 70 -12.30 1.71 -2.66
C LEU A 70 -12.37 2.93 -3.59
N GLY A 71 -11.35 3.79 -3.53
CA GLY A 71 -11.20 4.89 -4.49
C GLY A 71 -11.10 4.40 -5.94
N MET A 72 -10.34 3.33 -6.19
CA MET A 72 -10.23 2.72 -7.51
C MET A 72 -11.53 2.04 -7.97
N VAL A 73 -12.26 1.39 -7.06
CA VAL A 73 -13.58 0.80 -7.38
C VAL A 73 -14.55 1.91 -7.82
N LEU A 74 -14.60 3.01 -7.07
CA LEU A 74 -15.44 4.16 -7.42
C LEU A 74 -15.04 4.77 -8.77
N LEU A 75 -13.73 4.93 -9.02
CA LEU A 75 -13.23 5.45 -10.29
C LEU A 75 -13.60 4.53 -11.47
N ASN A 76 -13.52 3.20 -11.30
CA ASN A 76 -13.95 2.25 -12.32
C ASN A 76 -15.47 2.32 -12.56
N MET A 77 -16.29 2.41 -11.51
CA MET A 77 -17.75 2.56 -11.65
C MET A 77 -18.10 3.83 -12.43
N ILE A 78 -17.42 4.93 -12.17
CA ILE A 78 -17.62 6.18 -12.91
C ILE A 78 -17.17 6.01 -14.37
N ALA A 79 -15.99 5.41 -14.61
CA ALA A 79 -15.46 5.20 -15.96
C ALA A 79 -16.39 4.34 -16.83
N GLN A 80 -17.04 3.32 -16.25
CA GLN A 80 -18.02 2.48 -16.94
C GLN A 80 -19.22 3.25 -17.52
N LEU A 81 -19.55 4.42 -16.97
CA LEU A 81 -20.63 5.25 -17.49
C LEU A 81 -20.26 5.98 -18.79
N PHE A 82 -18.96 6.12 -19.09
CA PHE A 82 -18.46 6.97 -20.18
C PHE A 82 -17.60 6.23 -21.21
N PHE A 83 -17.04 5.07 -20.86
CA PHE A 83 -16.07 4.35 -21.67
C PHE A 83 -16.50 2.91 -21.97
N THR A 84 -15.91 2.33 -23.02
CA THR A 84 -16.11 0.92 -23.36
C THR A 84 -15.41 0.00 -22.35
N ASP A 85 -15.89 -1.24 -22.25
CA ASP A 85 -15.33 -2.24 -21.34
C ASP A 85 -13.83 -2.44 -21.50
N GLN A 86 -13.31 -2.36 -22.72
CA GLN A 86 -11.88 -2.49 -23.01
C GLN A 86 -11.05 -1.37 -22.35
N ILE A 87 -11.54 -0.13 -22.38
CA ILE A 87 -10.88 1.02 -21.75
C ILE A 87 -10.97 0.89 -20.23
N VAL A 88 -12.13 0.50 -19.70
CA VAL A 88 -12.34 0.28 -18.26
C VAL A 88 -11.40 -0.81 -17.74
N LEU A 89 -11.27 -1.93 -18.45
CA LEU A 89 -10.32 -3.00 -18.12
C LEU A 89 -8.88 -2.47 -18.08
N GLY A 90 -8.50 -1.63 -19.05
CA GLY A 90 -7.19 -0.98 -19.05
C GLY A 90 -6.96 -0.08 -17.82
N ILE A 91 -7.97 0.71 -17.43
CA ILE A 91 -7.93 1.54 -16.22
C ILE A 91 -7.79 0.68 -14.95
N GLY A 92 -8.54 -0.42 -14.86
CA GLY A 92 -8.43 -1.39 -13.77
C GLY A 92 -7.01 -1.95 -13.64
N LEU A 93 -6.43 -2.42 -14.75
CA LEU A 93 -5.07 -2.94 -14.77
C LEU A 93 -4.02 -1.90 -14.33
N LEU A 94 -4.14 -0.67 -14.81
CA LEU A 94 -3.26 0.43 -14.38
C LEU A 94 -3.41 0.72 -12.88
N GLY A 95 -4.63 0.61 -12.36
CA GLY A 95 -4.93 0.67 -10.93
C GLY A 95 -4.21 -0.40 -10.12
N ASP A 96 -4.28 -1.66 -10.56
CA ASP A 96 -3.63 -2.78 -9.86
C ASP A 96 -2.10 -2.66 -9.90
N ILE A 97 -1.54 -2.21 -11.02
CA ILE A 97 -0.12 -1.89 -11.16
C ILE A 97 0.27 -0.76 -10.20
N TRP A 98 -0.49 0.34 -10.17
CA TRP A 98 -0.26 1.43 -9.22
C TRP A 98 -0.28 0.94 -7.78
N TYR A 99 -1.25 0.09 -7.43
CA TYR A 99 -1.39 -0.50 -6.11
C TYR A 99 -0.15 -1.31 -5.71
N GLY A 100 0.33 -2.19 -6.60
CA GLY A 100 1.54 -2.98 -6.41
C GLY A 100 2.81 -2.13 -6.24
N PHE A 101 2.91 -0.99 -6.93
CA PHE A 101 4.01 -0.05 -6.76
C PHE A 101 3.98 0.67 -5.42
N MET A 102 2.79 1.11 -4.98
CA MET A 102 2.64 1.98 -3.81
C MET A 102 2.52 1.23 -2.49
N PHE A 103 2.16 -0.06 -2.51
CA PHE A 103 1.92 -0.86 -1.31
C PHE A 103 3.04 -0.76 -0.25
N GLU A 104 4.30 -0.99 -0.63
CA GLU A 104 5.45 -0.94 0.29
C GLU A 104 5.68 0.48 0.82
N THR A 105 5.34 1.49 0.03
CA THR A 105 5.42 2.90 0.44
C THR A 105 4.39 3.23 1.49
N TRP A 106 3.16 2.75 1.30
CA TRP A 106 2.11 2.89 2.31
C TRP A 106 2.47 2.15 3.60
N PHE A 107 3.06 0.95 3.46
CA PHE A 107 3.50 0.17 4.61
C PHE A 107 4.57 0.91 5.40
N ARG A 108 5.63 1.38 4.73
CA ARG A 108 6.66 2.23 5.34
C ARG A 108 6.08 3.44 6.06
N ASN A 109 5.24 4.20 5.37
CA ASN A 109 4.65 5.42 5.94
C ASN A 109 3.77 5.09 7.15
N GLN A 110 3.10 3.94 7.16
CA GLN A 110 2.31 3.50 8.32
C GLN A 110 3.19 3.01 9.47
N LEU A 111 4.31 2.33 9.19
CA LEU A 111 5.28 1.94 10.21
C LEU A 111 5.86 3.18 10.90
N VAL A 112 6.28 4.18 10.13
CA VAL A 112 6.77 5.47 10.66
C VAL A 112 5.69 6.14 11.50
N ALA A 113 4.45 6.22 11.01
CA ALA A 113 3.33 6.79 11.77
C ALA A 113 3.02 6.01 13.07
N ASN A 114 3.27 4.71 13.08
CA ASN A 114 3.13 3.85 14.26
C ASN A 114 4.36 3.89 15.19
N GLY A 115 5.35 4.75 14.90
CA GLY A 115 6.54 4.96 15.73
C GLY A 115 7.63 3.90 15.56
N TYR A 116 7.65 3.16 14.45
CA TYR A 116 8.80 2.33 14.09
C TYR A 116 9.92 3.22 13.54
N GLN A 117 11.16 2.90 13.89
CA GLN A 117 12.34 3.58 13.39
C GLN A 117 13.04 2.71 12.37
N GLN A 118 13.62 3.32 11.34
CA GLN A 118 14.45 2.60 10.39
C GLN A 118 15.72 2.17 11.12
N ALA A 119 16.03 0.87 11.09
CA ALA A 119 17.30 0.35 11.58
C ALA A 119 18.45 0.93 10.74
N ALA A 120 19.54 1.29 11.41
CA ALA A 120 20.76 1.78 10.78
C ALA A 120 21.39 0.75 9.85
#